data_AF-A0A5D3K784-F1
#
_entry.id   AF-A0A5D3K784-F1
#
_cell.length_a   1.000
_cell.length_b   1.000
_cell.length_c   1.000
_cell.angle_alpha   90.00
_cell.angle_beta   90.00
_cell.angle_gamma   90.00
#
_symmetry.space_group_name_H-M   'P 1'
#
loop_
_entity.id
_entity.type
_entity.pdbx_description
1 polymer ?
#
loop_
_entity_poly.entity_id
_entity_poly.type
_entity_poly.pdbx_seq_one_letter_code
_entity_poly.pdbx_strand_id
1 'polypeptide(L)' 'MQRRRFKQTTSLQERIAEFSEKVRKQADAAPDGREKEELLKRLRCADTAANLERQLTIEPS' A
#
# COMPACT_ATOMS: atom_id res chain seq x y z
N MET A 1 23.62 8.73 -19.87
CA MET A 1 23.23 8.09 -18.58
C MET A 1 22.02 7.19 -18.83
N GLN A 2 22.19 5.88 -18.80
CA GLN A 2 21.04 4.97 -18.80
C GLN A 2 20.44 4.97 -17.39
N ARG A 3 19.25 5.57 -17.24
CA ARG A 3 18.42 5.32 -16.06
C ARG A 3 18.07 3.84 -16.08
N ARG A 4 18.66 3.05 -15.18
CA ARG A 4 18.16 1.71 -14.86
C ARG A 4 16.76 1.91 -14.32
N ARG A 5 15.74 1.85 -15.18
CA ARG A 5 14.36 1.56 -14.80
C ARG A 5 14.40 0.16 -14.20
N PHE A 6 14.76 0.10 -12.93
CA PHE A 6 14.64 -1.10 -12.13
C PHE A 6 13.14 -1.38 -12.13
N LYS A 7 12.70 -2.34 -12.94
CA LYS A 7 11.33 -2.82 -12.88
C LYS A 7 11.19 -3.37 -11.46
N GLN A 8 10.63 -2.55 -10.58
CA GLN A 8 10.30 -2.91 -9.21
C GLN A 8 9.50 -4.20 -9.35
N THR A 9 10.05 -5.30 -8.85
CA THR A 9 9.70 -6.69 -9.19
C THR A 9 8.24 -7.07 -8.85
N THR A 10 7.51 -6.12 -8.28
CA THR A 10 6.06 -6.04 -8.15
C THR A 10 5.83 -4.54 -7.89
N SER A 11 4.97 -3.86 -8.65
CA SER A 11 4.71 -2.44 -8.43
C SER A 11 4.34 -2.26 -6.95
N LEU A 12 4.90 -1.29 -6.22
CA LEU A 12 4.51 -1.05 -4.81
C LEU A 12 2.99 -0.99 -4.66
N GLN A 13 2.30 -0.49 -5.69
CA GLN A 13 0.85 -0.50 -5.81
C GLN A 13 0.23 -1.91 -5.66
N GLU A 14 0.80 -2.95 -6.27
CA GLU A 14 0.36 -4.34 -6.08
C GLU A 14 0.62 -4.82 -4.66
N ARG A 15 1.80 -4.50 -4.08
CA ARG A 15 2.10 -4.85 -2.68
C ARG A 15 1.16 -4.16 -1.69
N ILE A 16 0.76 -2.93 -1.96
CA ILE A 16 -0.20 -2.18 -1.14
C ILE A 16 -1.61 -2.72 -1.32
N ALA A 17 -2.00 -3.13 -2.53
CA ALA A 17 -3.29 -3.79 -2.76
C ALA A 17 -3.38 -5.11 -2.00
N GLU A 18 -2.33 -5.94 -2.07
CA GLU A 18 -2.24 -7.21 -1.37
C GLU A 18 -2.21 -7.03 0.17
N PHE A 19 -1.53 -5.98 0.64
CA PHE A 19 -1.54 -5.59 2.05
C PHE A 19 -2.93 -5.15 2.50
N SER A 20 -3.61 -4.33 1.72
CA SER A 20 -4.96 -3.87 2.02
C SER A 20 -5.97 -5.02 2.10
N GLU A 21 -5.90 -5.98 1.18
CA GLU A 21 -6.73 -7.19 1.26
C GLU A 21 -6.44 -8.03 2.50
N LYS A 22 -5.16 -8.23 2.85
CA LYS A 22 -4.77 -8.95 4.06
C LYS A 22 -5.26 -8.27 5.34
N VAL A 23 -5.11 -6.95 5.42
CA VAL A 23 -5.58 -6.16 6.57
C VAL A 23 -7.10 -6.17 6.64
N ARG A 24 -7.81 -6.14 5.50
CA ARG A 24 -9.27 -6.25 5.47
C ARG A 24 -9.76 -7.62 5.97
N LYS A 25 -9.12 -8.71 5.55
CA LYS A 25 -9.40 -10.06 6.07
C LYS A 25 -9.12 -10.17 7.57
N GLN A 26 -8.06 -9.55 8.07
CA GLN A 26 -7.78 -9.51 9.50
C GLN A 26 -8.79 -8.66 10.27
N ALA A 27 -9.23 -7.53 9.71
CA ALA A 27 -10.26 -6.68 10.30
C ALA A 27 -11.67 -7.31 10.29
N ASP A 28 -11.94 -8.22 9.35
CA ASP A 28 -13.16 -9.02 9.28
C ASP A 28 -13.14 -10.18 10.28
N ALA A 29 -11.97 -10.79 10.49
CA ALA A 29 -11.77 -11.85 11.48
C ALA A 29 -11.60 -11.33 12.92
N ALA A 30 -11.23 -10.06 13.10
CA ALA A 30 -11.03 -9.44 14.41
C ALA A 30 -12.37 -8.90 14.98
N PRO A 31 -12.70 -9.17 16.25
CA PRO A 31 -13.85 -8.56 16.90
C PRO A 31 -13.66 -7.04 16.99
N ASP A 32 -14.74 -6.29 16.70
CA ASP A 32 -14.74 -4.84 16.67
C ASP A 32 -14.20 -4.25 17.99
N GLY A 33 -13.09 -3.51 17.89
CA GLY A 33 -12.37 -2.97 19.02
C GLY A 33 -11.08 -2.25 18.62
N ARG A 34 -10.19 -2.04 19.60
CA ARG A 34 -8.95 -1.26 19.45
C ARG A 34 -8.02 -1.82 18.36
N GLU A 35 -8.00 -3.14 18.17
CA GLU A 35 -7.20 -3.81 17.13
C GLU A 35 -7.67 -3.48 15.71
N LYS A 36 -8.99 -3.46 15.48
CA LYS A 36 -9.55 -3.09 14.17
C LYS A 36 -9.22 -1.63 13.82
N GLU A 37 -9.22 -0.75 14.81
CA GLU A 37 -8.90 0.66 14.63
C GLU A 37 -7.41 0.90 14.31
N GLU A 38 -6.50 0.14 14.94
CA GLU A 38 -5.07 0.16 14.59
C GLU A 38 -4.81 -0.38 13.18
N LEU A 39 -5.50 -1.46 12.80
CA LEU A 39 -5.43 -2.02 11.44
C LEU A 39 -5.90 -1.00 10.40
N LEU A 40 -7.00 -0.28 10.66
CA LEU A 40 -7.52 0.78 9.79
C LEU A 40 -6.55 1.98 9.70
N LYS A 41 -5.89 2.36 10.80
CA LYS A 41 -4.84 3.39 10.78
C LYS A 41 -3.66 2.98 9.90
N ARG A 42 -3.20 1.73 10.01
CA ARG A 42 -2.13 1.19 9.15
C ARG A 42 -2.55 1.17 7.68
N LEU A 43 -3.80 0.83 7.40
CA LEU A 43 -4.36 0.87 6.05
C LEU A 43 -4.29 2.28 5.45
N ARG A 44 -4.71 3.31 6.22
CA ARG A 44 -4.62 4.71 5.80
C ARG A 44 -3.19 5.18 5.55
N CYS A 45 -2.24 4.79 6.39
CA CYS A 45 -0.83 5.08 6.17
C CYS A 45 -0.30 4.42 4.89
N ALA A 46 -0.70 3.17 4.63
CA ALA A 46 -0.32 2.45 3.41
C ALA A 46 -0.91 3.11 2.16
N ASP A 47 -2.18 3.51 2.19
CA ASP A 47 -2.85 4.23 1.10
C ASP A 47 -2.17 5.58 0.80
N THR A 48 -1.83 6.33 1.86
CA THR A 48 -1.10 7.60 1.73
C THR A 48 0.29 7.38 1.13
N ALA A 49 1.00 6.33 1.55
CA ALA A 49 2.29 5.96 0.97
C ALA A 49 2.16 5.55 -0.51
N ALA A 50 1.09 4.83 -0.87
CA ALA A 50 0.77 4.48 -2.26
C ALA A 50 0.55 5.72 -3.12
N ASN A 51 -0.23 6.66 -2.60
CA ASN A 51 -0.57 7.89 -3.31
C ASN A 51 0.67 8.77 -3.51
N LEU A 52 1.54 8.85 -2.49
CA LEU A 52 2.82 9.54 -2.60
C LEU A 52 3.75 8.87 -3.61
N GLU A 53 3.84 7.54 -3.62
CA GLU A 53 4.65 6.84 -4.63
C GLU A 53 4.11 7.06 -6.05
N ARG A 54 2.78 7.04 -6.23
CA ARG A 54 2.14 7.38 -7.51
C ARG A 54 2.49 8.80 -7.94
N GLN A 55 2.52 9.77 -7.03
CA GLN A 55 2.89 11.15 -7.34
C GLN A 55 4.39 11.32 -7.64
N LEU A 56 5.25 10.54 -7.00
CA LEU A 56 6.71 10.54 -7.24
C LEU A 56 7.06 9.81 -8.54
N THR A 57 6.22 8.86 -8.97
CA THR A 57 6.36 8.17 -10.25
C THR A 57 5.74 9.00 -11.37
N ILE A 58 6.30 10.19 -11.61
CA ILE A 58 6.08 10.94 -12.84
C ILE A 58 6.83 10.18 -13.93
N GLU A 59 6.10 9.43 -14.76
CA GLU A 59 6.63 8.89 -16.02
C GLU A 59 7.18 10.07 -16.85
N PRO A 60 8.49 10.08 -17.20
CA PRO A 60 8.96 11.03 -18.20
C PRO A 60 8.38 10.61 -19.55
N SER A 61 7.49 11.45 -20.10
CA SER A 61 7.10 11.43 -21.52
C SER A 61 8.31 11.50 -22.43
#